data_AF-A0A8K0CXP0-F1
#
_entry.id   AF-A0A8K0CXP0-F1
#
_cell.length_a   1.000
_cell.length_b   1.000
_cell.length_c   1.000
_cell.angle_alpha   90.00
_cell.angle_beta   90.00
_cell.angle_gamma   90.00
#
_symmetry.space_group_name_H-M   'P 1'
#
loop_
_entity.id
_entity.type
_entity.pdbx_description
1 polymer ?
#
loop_
_entity_poly.entity_id
_entity_poly.type
_entity_poly.pdbx_seq_one_letter_code
_entity_poly.pdbx_strand_id
1 'polypeptide(L)'
;MNDLPQFYSAPSNVEALRLEMSAWRTNESTKSIKDETKTRIQEEFIEKMGLQVNIVKQTLGNTNSGNASRQFFGNPSLSAQITGVDETLIQPLAVILEVISCNANIDSPKFGVYAADTAKLAVSLYL
;
A
#
# COMPACT_ATOMS: atom_id res chain seq x y z
N MET A 1 27.75 -24.24 21.11
CA MET A 1 27.68 -25.18 19.97
C MET A 1 26.20 -25.49 19.80
N ASN A 2 25.70 -25.32 18.59
CA ASN A 2 24.31 -24.97 18.27
C ASN A 2 23.29 -26.07 18.54
N ASP A 3 22.21 -25.72 19.22
CA ASP A 3 20.91 -26.39 19.10
C ASP A 3 19.86 -25.31 18.77
N LEU A 4 19.49 -25.21 17.49
CA LEU A 4 18.29 -24.51 17.05
C LEU A 4 17.28 -25.58 16.62
N PRO A 5 16.06 -25.62 17.19
CA PRO A 5 15.05 -26.54 16.71
C PRO A 5 14.54 -26.11 15.33
N GLN A 6 14.62 -27.04 14.38
CA GLN A 6 13.80 -27.04 13.16
C GLN A 6 12.32 -26.98 13.51
N PHE A 7 11.51 -26.58 12.52
CA PHE A 7 10.05 -26.52 12.45
C PHE A 7 9.44 -25.11 12.60
N TYR A 8 9.66 -24.30 11.56
CA TYR A 8 8.54 -23.56 10.97
C TYR A 8 8.22 -24.24 9.63
N SER A 9 7.14 -25.02 9.63
CA SER A 9 6.50 -25.45 8.38
C SER A 9 6.03 -24.19 7.64
N ALA A 10 6.48 -24.04 6.40
CA ALA A 10 5.98 -22.97 5.52
C ALA A 10 4.44 -23.05 5.47
N PRO A 11 3.72 -21.93 5.70
CA PRO A 11 2.28 -21.95 5.65
C PRO A 11 1.80 -22.37 4.26
N SER A 12 0.98 -23.41 4.25
CA SER A 12 0.27 -23.94 3.09
C SER A 12 -0.52 -22.83 2.39
N ASN A 13 -0.21 -22.55 1.13
CA ASN A 13 -1.14 -22.04 0.12
C ASN A 13 -1.86 -20.70 0.42
N VAL A 14 -1.33 -19.86 1.33
CA VAL A 14 -1.84 -18.49 1.58
C VAL A 14 -0.77 -17.40 1.33
N GLU A 15 0.42 -17.74 0.81
CA GLU A 15 1.43 -16.76 0.35
C GLU A 15 1.06 -16.06 -0.98
N ALA A 16 -0.24 -15.82 -1.21
CA ALA A 16 -0.69 -14.97 -2.28
C ALA A 16 -0.33 -13.51 -1.93
N LEU A 17 0.38 -12.85 -2.85
CA LEU A 17 0.71 -11.41 -2.87
C LEU A 17 1.97 -10.98 -2.09
N ARG A 18 3.12 -11.60 -2.35
CA ARG A 18 4.31 -10.76 -2.49
C ARG A 18 4.08 -9.93 -3.76
N LEU A 19 4.00 -8.61 -3.64
CA LEU A 19 4.25 -7.70 -4.77
C LEU A 19 5.41 -8.32 -5.55
N GLU A 20 5.23 -8.57 -6.85
CA GLU A 20 6.11 -9.44 -7.66
C GLU A 20 7.60 -9.04 -7.62
N MET A 21 7.89 -7.87 -7.05
CA MET A 21 9.20 -7.36 -6.73
C MET A 21 9.45 -7.31 -5.22
N SER A 22 10.39 -8.12 -4.72
CA SER A 22 10.84 -8.10 -3.31
C SER A 22 11.92 -7.05 -3.02
N ALA A 23 12.28 -6.20 -3.99
CA ALA A 23 13.35 -5.23 -3.89
C ALA A 23 12.83 -3.81 -4.14
N TRP A 24 13.24 -2.88 -3.28
CA TRP A 24 12.91 -1.46 -3.42
C TRP A 24 13.38 -0.86 -4.75
N ARG A 25 14.55 -1.28 -5.25
CA ARG A 25 15.10 -0.79 -6.53
C ARG A 25 14.75 -1.73 -7.67
N THR A 26 14.26 -1.15 -8.75
CA THR A 26 14.12 -1.84 -10.03
C THR A 26 15.47 -1.91 -10.74
N ASN A 27 15.71 -3.00 -11.45
CA ASN A 27 16.85 -3.22 -12.35
C ASN A 27 16.34 -3.58 -13.76
N GLU A 28 17.24 -3.84 -14.69
CA GLU A 28 16.90 -4.18 -16.09
C GLU A 28 15.88 -5.34 -16.17
N SER A 29 16.06 -6.39 -15.37
CA SER A 29 15.21 -7.59 -15.41
C SER A 29 13.83 -7.39 -14.79
N THR A 30 13.68 -6.45 -13.87
CA THR A 30 12.39 -6.17 -13.19
C THR A 30 11.64 -4.98 -13.77
N LYS A 31 12.23 -4.30 -14.77
CA LYS A 31 11.63 -3.11 -15.39
C LYS A 31 10.30 -3.43 -16.09
N SER A 32 10.24 -4.52 -16.87
CA SER A 32 9.02 -4.93 -17.58
C SER A 32 7.89 -5.22 -16.60
N ILE A 33 8.17 -6.01 -15.55
CA ILE A 33 7.22 -6.36 -14.49
C ILE A 33 6.64 -5.10 -13.84
N LYS A 34 7.50 -4.13 -13.51
CA LYS A 34 7.07 -2.85 -12.92
C LYS A 34 6.16 -2.06 -13.86
N ASP A 35 6.50 -1.97 -15.15
CA ASP A 35 5.77 -1.19 -16.14
C ASP A 35 4.41 -1.86 -16.49
N GLU A 36 4.38 -3.18 -16.59
CA GLU A 36 3.16 -3.99 -16.79
C GLU A 36 2.23 -3.89 -15.58
N THR A 37 2.76 -4.10 -14.36
CA THR A 37 2.00 -3.96 -13.12
C THR A 37 1.44 -2.55 -12.96
N LYS A 38 2.24 -1.53 -13.27
CA LYS A 38 1.79 -0.14 -13.24
C LYS A 38 0.62 0.08 -14.21
N THR A 39 0.73 -0.41 -15.44
CA THR A 39 -0.31 -0.27 -16.47
C THR A 39 -1.61 -0.93 -16.01
N ARG A 40 -1.53 -2.19 -15.54
CA ARG A 40 -2.69 -2.93 -14.99
C ARG A 40 -3.38 -2.15 -13.87
N ILE A 41 -2.62 -1.67 -12.88
CA ILE A 41 -3.19 -0.91 -11.75
C ILE A 41 -3.89 0.35 -12.23
N GLN A 42 -3.30 1.08 -13.20
CA GLN A 42 -3.89 2.30 -13.74
C GLN A 42 -5.20 2.04 -14.47
N GLU A 43 -5.23 0.99 -15.30
CA GLU A 43 -6.43 0.58 -16.03
C GLU A 43 -7.54 0.15 -15.07
N GLU A 44 -7.23 -0.67 -14.07
CA GLU A 44 -8.20 -1.13 -13.07
C GLU A 44 -8.78 0.02 -12.22
N PHE A 45 -7.97 1.02 -11.85
CA PHE A 45 -8.50 2.21 -11.15
C PHE A 45 -9.45 3.03 -12.03
N ILE A 46 -9.17 3.15 -13.32
CA ILE A 46 -10.07 3.83 -14.26
C ILE A 46 -11.36 3.02 -14.43
N GLU A 47 -11.26 1.71 -14.66
CA GLU A 47 -12.40 0.83 -14.90
C GLU A 47 -13.32 0.70 -13.67
N LYS A 48 -12.74 0.43 -12.50
CA LYS A 48 -13.51 0.10 -11.30
C LYS A 48 -13.90 1.32 -10.46
N MET A 49 -13.14 2.42 -10.56
CA MET A 49 -13.35 3.61 -9.73
C MET A 49 -13.50 4.91 -10.53
N GLY A 50 -13.34 4.88 -11.85
CA GLY A 50 -13.29 6.11 -12.65
C GLY A 50 -12.11 7.01 -12.29
N LEU A 51 -11.07 6.47 -11.62
CA LEU A 51 -10.01 7.24 -10.99
C LEU A 51 -8.71 7.15 -11.81
N GLN A 52 -8.17 8.31 -12.20
CA GLN A 52 -6.86 8.38 -12.86
C GLN A 52 -5.72 8.50 -11.85
N VAL A 53 -4.90 7.46 -11.70
CA VAL A 53 -3.76 7.43 -10.76
C VAL A 53 -2.43 7.40 -11.50
N ASN A 54 -1.45 8.17 -11.02
CA ASN A 54 -0.06 8.16 -11.46
C ASN A 54 0.17 8.40 -12.98
N ILE A 55 -0.74 9.11 -13.63
CA ILE A 55 -0.62 9.50 -15.04
C ILE A 55 0.17 10.81 -15.10
N VAL A 56 1.23 10.84 -15.91
CA VAL A 56 2.07 12.03 -16.10
C VAL A 56 1.24 13.12 -16.79
N LYS A 57 1.26 14.34 -16.25
CA LYS A 57 0.61 15.49 -16.88
C LYS A 57 1.56 16.11 -17.91
N GLN A 58 1.02 16.81 -18.91
CA GLN A 58 1.82 17.55 -19.89
C GLN A 58 2.66 18.67 -19.24
N THR A 59 2.27 19.12 -18.05
CA THR A 59 3.01 20.05 -17.21
C THR A 59 3.74 19.29 -16.08
N LEU A 60 4.07 19.95 -14.96
CA LEU A 60 4.75 19.32 -13.83
C LEU A 60 3.82 18.38 -13.05
N GLY A 61 4.31 17.18 -12.70
CA GLY A 61 3.66 16.25 -11.78
C GLY A 61 2.79 15.19 -12.45
N ASN A 62 1.83 14.65 -11.70
CA ASN A 62 0.95 13.58 -12.15
C ASN A 62 -0.50 13.79 -11.69
N THR A 63 -1.38 12.82 -11.96
CA THR A 63 -2.80 12.86 -11.58
C THR A 63 -3.09 12.63 -10.09
N ASN A 64 -2.07 12.38 -9.25
CA ASN A 64 -2.23 12.16 -7.81
C ASN A 64 -2.49 13.50 -7.10
N SER A 65 -3.71 14.00 -7.23
CA SER A 65 -4.21 15.17 -6.50
C SER A 65 -4.77 14.78 -5.13
N GLY A 66 -5.06 15.77 -4.27
CA GLY A 66 -5.75 15.51 -3.00
C GLY A 66 -7.12 14.85 -3.17
N ASN A 67 -7.83 15.13 -4.27
CA ASN A 67 -9.06 14.44 -4.62
C ASN A 67 -8.81 12.96 -4.96
N ALA A 68 -7.75 12.67 -5.74
CA ALA A 68 -7.37 11.30 -6.05
C ALA A 68 -7.00 10.50 -4.79
N SER A 69 -6.25 11.10 -3.87
CA SER A 69 -5.94 10.48 -2.57
C SER A 69 -7.21 10.18 -1.75
N ARG A 70 -8.18 11.10 -1.72
CA ARG A 70 -9.47 10.88 -1.02
C ARG A 70 -10.25 9.73 -1.62
N GLN A 71 -10.30 9.63 -2.95
CA GLN A 71 -10.98 8.52 -3.62
C GLN A 71 -10.27 7.19 -3.37
N PHE A 72 -8.94 7.16 -3.42
CA PHE A 72 -8.14 5.97 -3.10
C PHE A 72 -8.40 5.47 -1.67
N PHE A 73 -8.30 6.34 -0.66
CA PHE A 73 -8.53 5.96 0.73
C PHE A 73 -10.00 5.83 1.12
N GLY A 74 -10.93 6.33 0.27
CA GLY A 74 -12.37 6.26 0.50
C GLY A 74 -12.97 4.87 0.25
N ASN A 75 -12.26 3.97 -0.44
CA ASN A 75 -12.63 2.56 -0.56
C ASN A 75 -11.38 1.66 -0.38
N PRO A 76 -10.91 1.46 0.87
CA PRO A 76 -9.70 0.69 1.15
C PRO A 76 -9.70 -0.72 0.55
N SER A 77 -10.85 -1.40 0.58
CA SER A 77 -10.99 -2.76 0.06
C SER A 77 -10.78 -2.83 -1.45
N LEU A 78 -11.41 -1.92 -2.21
CA LEU A 78 -11.21 -1.87 -3.66
C LEU A 78 -9.79 -1.42 -4.03
N SER A 79 -9.22 -0.45 -3.30
CA SER A 79 -7.83 -0.03 -3.48
C SER A 79 -6.84 -1.17 -3.17
N ALA A 80 -7.09 -1.97 -2.13
CA ALA A 80 -6.30 -3.15 -1.80
C ALA A 80 -6.38 -4.19 -2.91
N GLN A 81 -7.58 -4.49 -3.39
CA GLN A 81 -7.80 -5.42 -4.49
C GLN A 81 -7.06 -5.01 -5.77
N ILE A 82 -7.13 -3.73 -6.15
CA ILE A 82 -6.51 -3.22 -7.38
C ILE A 82 -4.97 -3.23 -7.26
N THR A 83 -4.45 -2.71 -6.16
CA THR A 83 -3.00 -2.52 -5.97
C THR A 83 -2.27 -3.79 -5.55
N GLY A 84 -2.97 -4.75 -4.93
CA GLY A 84 -2.38 -5.90 -4.26
C GLY A 84 -1.76 -5.55 -2.90
N VAL A 85 -1.93 -4.32 -2.40
CA VAL A 85 -1.51 -3.93 -1.04
C VAL A 85 -2.56 -4.40 -0.05
N ASP A 86 -2.10 -4.99 1.05
CA ASP A 86 -2.93 -5.46 2.14
C ASP A 86 -3.88 -4.38 2.69
N GLU A 87 -5.18 -4.68 2.70
CA GLU A 87 -6.24 -3.79 3.17
C GLU A 87 -6.04 -3.37 4.63
N THR A 88 -5.51 -4.28 5.46
CA THR A 88 -5.22 -4.02 6.88
C THR A 88 -4.14 -2.98 7.09
N LEU A 89 -3.35 -2.67 6.04
CA LEU A 89 -2.44 -1.52 6.04
C LEU A 89 -3.09 -0.26 5.44
N ILE A 90 -3.85 -0.38 4.34
CA ILE A 90 -4.49 0.78 3.70
C ILE A 90 -5.46 1.49 4.65
N GLN A 91 -6.27 0.72 5.39
CA GLN A 91 -7.29 1.28 6.26
C GLN A 91 -6.69 2.12 7.41
N PRO A 92 -5.70 1.65 8.18
CA PRO A 92 -5.04 2.49 9.20
C PRO A 92 -4.36 3.73 8.62
N LEU A 93 -3.78 3.64 7.41
CA LEU A 93 -3.22 4.81 6.73
C LEU A 93 -4.30 5.84 6.41
N ALA A 94 -5.50 5.41 5.98
CA ALA A 94 -6.64 6.30 5.77
C ALA A 94 -7.02 7.03 7.07
N VAL A 95 -7.12 6.31 8.20
CA VAL A 95 -7.43 6.88 9.52
C VAL A 95 -6.37 7.90 9.95
N ILE A 96 -5.08 7.57 9.79
CA ILE A 96 -3.98 8.48 10.13
C ILE A 96 -4.11 9.80 9.34
N LEU A 97 -4.38 9.71 8.04
CA LEU A 97 -4.52 10.90 7.18
C LEU A 97 -5.76 11.73 7.55
N GLU A 98 -6.88 11.07 7.88
CA GLU A 98 -8.10 11.75 8.34
C GLU A 98 -7.86 12.47 9.67
N VAL A 99 -7.21 11.82 10.63
CA VAL A 99 -6.87 12.40 11.94
C VAL A 99 -5.95 13.61 11.78
N ILE A 100 -4.90 13.53 10.96
CA ILE A 100 -4.01 14.69 10.71
C ILE A 100 -4.77 15.84 10.03
N SER A 101 -5.84 15.54 9.29
CA SER A 101 -6.63 16.52 8.53
C SER A 101 -7.89 17.02 9.26
N CYS A 102 -8.22 16.51 10.45
CA CYS A 102 -9.53 16.70 11.07
C CYS A 102 -9.77 18.08 11.70
N ASN A 103 -8.74 18.93 11.77
CA ASN A 103 -8.77 20.28 12.37
C ASN A 103 -9.33 20.29 13.81
N ALA A 104 -9.16 19.20 14.55
CA ALA A 104 -9.61 19.03 15.93
C ALA A 104 -8.45 18.66 16.87
N ASN A 105 -8.68 18.77 18.18
CA ASN A 105 -7.71 18.31 19.17
C ASN A 105 -7.62 16.78 19.15
N ILE A 106 -6.40 16.27 19.04
CA ILE A 106 -6.11 14.84 18.96
C ILE A 106 -5.49 14.38 20.28
N ASP A 107 -5.90 13.22 20.77
CA ASP A 107 -5.23 12.52 21.87
C ASP A 107 -3.87 12.01 21.38
N SER A 108 -2.83 12.81 21.61
CA SER A 108 -1.48 12.55 21.12
C SER A 108 -0.92 11.18 21.58
N PRO A 109 -1.03 10.77 22.86
CA PRO A 109 -0.64 9.43 23.29
C PRO A 109 -1.33 8.31 22.51
N LYS A 110 -2.66 8.37 22.33
CA LYS A 110 -3.39 7.32 21.58
C LYS A 110 -3.01 7.31 20.10
N PHE A 111 -2.90 8.48 19.49
CA PHE A 111 -2.48 8.60 18.10
C PHE A 111 -1.07 8.07 17.89
N GLY A 112 -0.15 8.35 18.82
CA GLY A 112 1.21 7.83 18.81
C GLY A 112 1.27 6.30 18.85
N VAL A 113 0.47 5.66 19.70
CA VAL A 113 0.35 4.18 19.74
C VAL A 113 -0.21 3.65 18.42
N TYR A 114 -1.29 4.24 17.92
CA TYR A 114 -1.92 3.83 16.67
C TYR A 114 -0.96 3.90 15.47
N ALA A 115 -0.22 5.00 15.34
CA ALA A 115 0.78 5.19 14.30
C ALA A 115 1.96 4.21 14.43
N ALA A 116 2.43 3.96 15.66
CA ALA A 116 3.52 3.03 15.92
C ALA A 116 3.12 1.58 15.58
N ASP A 117 1.91 1.15 15.93
CA ASP A 117 1.41 -0.19 15.61
C ASP A 117 1.17 -0.34 14.11
N THR A 118 0.68 0.70 13.43
CA THR A 118 0.58 0.73 11.96
C THR A 118 1.95 0.61 11.31
N ALA A 119 2.98 1.26 11.85
CA ALA A 119 4.34 1.13 11.36
C ALA A 119 4.90 -0.29 11.53
N LYS A 120 4.67 -0.92 12.69
CA LYS A 120 5.06 -2.33 12.93
C LYS A 120 4.36 -3.26 11.95
N LEU A 121 3.08 -3.04 11.68
CA LEU A 121 2.31 -3.79 10.68
C LEU A 121 2.93 -3.65 9.28
N ALA A 122 3.25 -2.42 8.86
CA ALA A 122 3.87 -2.17 7.57
C ALA A 122 5.22 -2.89 7.41
N VAL A 123 6.05 -2.90 8.45
CA VAL A 123 7.31 -3.68 8.45
C VAL A 123 6.98 -5.17 8.32
N SER A 124 6.12 -5.72 9.18
CA SER A 124 5.82 -7.16 9.18
C SER A 124 5.26 -7.70 7.86
N LEU A 125 4.58 -6.86 7.07
CA LEU A 125 4.00 -7.26 5.79
C LEU A 125 5.01 -7.16 4.62
N TYR A 126 5.98 -6.24 4.67
CA TYR A 126 6.75 -5.85 3.48
C TYR A 126 8.27 -5.72 3.68
N LEU A 127 8.80 -5.89 4.90
CA LEU A 127 10.23 -5.77 5.23
C LEU A 127 10.71 -6.91 6.14
#